data_AF-K1TUK6-F1
#
_entry.id   AF-K1TUK6-F1
#
_cell.length_a   1.000
_cell.length_b   1.000
_cell.length_c   1.000
_cell.angle_alpha   90.00
_cell.angle_beta   90.00
_cell.angle_gamma   90.00
#
_symmetry.space_group_name_H-M   'P 1'
#
loop_
_entity.id
_entity.type
_entity.pdbx_description
1 polymer ?
#
loop_
_entity_poly.entity_id
_entity_poly.type
_entity_poly.pdbx_seq_one_letter_code
_entity_poly.pdbx_strand_id
1 'polypeptide(L)'
;MFESSHYDLLVKQLADGKQAVVLRYQLNELTHTEKEVILPQGKVQLRVKGSNEIYSFEYATNGKDFKELGRMNTRYISTETAGGFTGIMLGLYAVSGSQTSKAYADFEYFDYEGK
;
A
#
# COMPACT_ATOMS: atom_id res chain seq x y z
N MET A 1 -2.63 -12.33 -12.40
CA MET A 1 -2.44 -11.03 -11.73
C MET A 1 -1.38 -10.30 -12.54
N PHE A 2 -1.62 -9.07 -12.99
CA PHE A 2 -0.56 -8.29 -13.63
C PHE A 2 0.43 -7.88 -12.54
N GLU A 3 1.46 -8.70 -12.34
CA GLU A 3 2.44 -8.52 -11.26
C GLU A 3 3.28 -7.25 -11.43
N SER A 4 3.26 -6.63 -12.62
CA SER A 4 4.18 -5.56 -12.96
C SER A 4 3.63 -4.15 -12.66
N SER A 5 2.36 -3.97 -12.32
CA SER A 5 1.77 -2.63 -12.12
C SER A 5 0.86 -2.57 -10.90
N HIS A 6 1.36 -2.01 -9.79
CA HIS A 6 0.62 -1.88 -8.54
C HIS A 6 1.15 -0.75 -7.64
N TYR A 7 0.30 -0.26 -6.75
CA TYR A 7 0.68 0.68 -5.70
C TYR A 7 0.58 -0.01 -4.35
N ASP A 8 1.67 0.04 -3.60
CA ASP A 8 1.82 -0.63 -2.33
C ASP A 8 1.79 0.39 -1.20
N LEU A 9 0.78 0.28 -0.35
CA LEU A 9 0.75 0.93 0.96
C LEU A 9 0.95 -0.15 2.02
N LEU A 10 2.12 -0.18 2.66
CA LEU A 10 2.55 -1.30 3.49
C LEU A 10 3.16 -0.87 4.81
N VAL A 11 3.15 -1.77 5.79
CA VAL A 11 3.97 -1.67 6.99
C VAL A 11 5.15 -2.64 6.85
N LYS A 12 6.36 -2.13 7.06
CA LYS A 12 7.61 -2.86 6.92
C LYS A 12 8.31 -2.98 8.27
N GLN A 13 8.75 -4.19 8.59
CA GLN A 13 9.66 -4.43 9.71
C GLN A 13 11.09 -4.03 9.30
N LEU A 14 11.73 -3.18 10.11
CA LEU A 14 13.11 -2.75 9.93
C LEU A 14 14.08 -3.59 10.75
N ALA A 15 15.36 -3.55 10.37
CA ALA A 15 16.43 -4.35 10.99
C ALA A 15 16.65 -4.01 12.48
N ASP A 16 16.34 -2.79 12.91
CA ASP A 16 16.47 -2.33 14.30
C ASP A 16 15.23 -2.67 15.17
N GLY A 17 14.30 -3.47 14.66
CA GLY A 17 13.08 -3.84 15.35
C GLY A 17 11.96 -2.80 15.26
N LYS A 18 12.19 -1.63 14.65
CA LYS A 18 11.13 -0.65 14.40
C LYS A 18 10.28 -1.05 13.21
N GLN A 19 9.12 -0.40 13.10
CA GLN A 19 8.25 -0.50 11.95
C GLN A 19 8.22 0.83 11.20
N ALA A 20 8.01 0.77 9.89
CA ALA A 20 7.78 1.94 9.06
C ALA A 20 6.56 1.71 8.17
N VAL A 21 5.80 2.77 7.92
CA VAL A 21 4.81 2.78 6.84
C VAL A 21 5.53 3.23 5.56
N VAL A 22 5.28 2.53 4.47
CA VAL A 22 5.94 2.75 3.18
C VAL A 22 4.88 2.87 2.11
N LEU A 23 5.03 3.88 1.26
CA LEU A 23 4.33 4.01 -0.01
C LEU A 23 5.30 3.71 -1.14
N ARG A 24 5.01 2.69 -1.94
CA ARG A 24 5.84 2.24 -3.06
C ARG A 24 5.00 2.08 -4.32
N TYR A 25 5.57 2.43 -5.46
CA TYR A 25 4.95 2.27 -6.77
C TYR A 25 5.76 1.26 -7.59
N GLN A 26 5.07 0.24 -8.10
CA GLN A 26 5.58 -0.67 -9.11
C GLN A 26 4.91 -0.32 -10.44
N LEU A 27 5.71 0.14 -11.41
CA LEU A 27 5.27 0.54 -12.74
C LEU A 27 6.14 -0.16 -13.78
N ASN A 28 5.73 -1.35 -14.17
CA ASN A 28 6.49 -2.30 -14.95
C ASN A 28 7.87 -2.60 -14.36
N GLU A 29 8.94 -2.14 -15.01
CA GLU A 29 10.31 -2.35 -14.55
C GLU A 29 10.75 -1.34 -13.47
N LEU A 30 9.96 -0.28 -13.25
CA LEU A 30 10.26 0.75 -12.28
C LEU A 30 9.67 0.42 -10.91
N THR A 31 10.53 0.30 -9.91
CA THR A 31 10.15 0.31 -8.50
C THR A 31 10.60 1.62 -7.86
N HIS A 32 9.66 2.40 -7.32
CA HIS A 32 9.95 3.66 -6.64
C HIS A 32 9.34 3.68 -5.25
N THR A 33 10.16 3.92 -4.22
CA THR A 33 9.67 4.21 -2.87
C THR A 33 9.43 5.70 -2.76
N GLU A 34 8.16 6.10 -2.69
CA GLU A 34 7.78 7.51 -2.57
C GLU A 34 8.08 8.06 -1.19
N LYS A 35 7.71 7.30 -0.15
CA LYS A 35 7.85 7.75 1.22
C LYS A 35 7.98 6.56 2.17
N GLU A 36 8.83 6.74 3.17
CA GLU A 36 9.01 5.82 4.28
C GLU A 36 9.00 6.62 5.58
N VAL A 37 8.11 6.29 6.51
CA VAL A 37 7.96 7.00 7.80
C VAL A 37 8.01 6.00 8.94
N ILE A 38 8.92 6.22 9.88
CA ILE A 38 9.02 5.42 11.10
C ILE A 38 7.75 5.55 11.92
N LEU A 39 7.20 4.40 12.35
CA LEU A 39 6.00 4.32 13.16
C LEU A 39 6.34 4.08 14.64
N PRO A 40 5.52 4.60 15.57
CA PRO A 40 5.47 4.06 16.92
C PRO A 40 4.97 2.62 16.92
N GLN A 41 5.26 1.86 17.98
CA GLN A 41 4.69 0.53 18.17
C GLN A 41 3.17 0.61 18.40
N GLY A 42 2.42 -0.32 17.82
CA GLY A 42 0.98 -0.45 18.02
C GLY A 42 0.20 -0.73 16.75
N LYS A 43 -1.13 -0.57 16.84
CA LYS A 43 -2.02 -0.75 15.68
C LYS A 43 -1.84 0.40 14.68
N VAL A 44 -1.89 0.06 13.40
CA VAL A 44 -1.79 1.01 12.29
C VAL A 44 -3.02 0.82 11.41
N GLN A 45 -3.69 1.91 11.09
CA GLN A 45 -4.73 1.93 10.07
C GLN A 45 -4.14 2.46 8.77
N LEU A 46 -4.36 1.73 7.69
CA LEU A 46 -4.00 2.13 6.34
C LEU A 46 -5.27 2.51 5.59
N ARG A 47 -5.22 3.58 4.80
CA ARG A 47 -6.36 4.05 4.02
C ARG A 47 -5.94 4.45 2.62
N VAL A 48 -6.72 3.99 1.65
CA VAL A 48 -6.60 4.40 0.25
C VAL A 48 -7.91 5.09 -0.14
N LYS A 49 -7.82 6.32 -0.64
CA LYS A 49 -8.95 7.06 -1.21
C LYS A 49 -8.81 7.10 -2.71
N GLY A 50 -9.79 6.55 -3.44
CA GLY A 50 -9.84 6.58 -4.90
C GLY A 50 -10.73 7.71 -5.43
N SER A 51 -10.32 8.28 -6.55
CA SER A 51 -11.13 9.11 -7.44
C SER A 51 -10.84 8.68 -8.89
N ASN A 52 -11.50 9.27 -9.88
CA ASN A 52 -11.27 8.92 -11.28
C ASN A 52 -9.81 9.13 -11.72
N GLU A 53 -9.13 10.13 -11.15
CA GLU A 53 -7.79 10.54 -11.60
C GLU A 53 -6.68 10.15 -10.63
N ILE A 54 -6.96 10.08 -9.33
CA ILE A 54 -5.93 10.00 -8.29
C ILE A 54 -6.33 9.03 -7.18
N TYR A 55 -5.36 8.22 -6.75
CA TYR A 55 -5.34 7.58 -5.43
C TYR A 55 -4.57 8.43 -4.43
N SER A 56 -5.11 8.57 -3.23
CA SER A 56 -4.43 9.21 -2.08
C SER A 56 -4.23 8.18 -0.98
N PHE A 57 -3.02 8.13 -0.43
CA PHE A 57 -2.59 7.10 0.52
C PHE A 57 -2.34 7.74 1.88
N GLU A 58 -3.04 7.23 2.90
CA GLU A 58 -3.04 7.78 4.25
C GLU A 58 -2.78 6.68 5.29
N TYR A 59 -2.29 7.07 6.46
CA TYR A 59 -2.17 6.18 7.62
C TYR A 59 -2.52 6.90 8.92
N ALA A 60 -2.94 6.15 9.93
CA ALA A 60 -3.13 6.64 11.30
C ALA A 60 -2.63 5.61 12.32
N THR A 61 -2.07 6.09 13.44
CA THR A 61 -1.60 5.24 14.56
C THR A 61 -2.45 5.37 15.82
N ASN A 62 -3.45 6.26 15.81
CA ASN A 62 -4.39 6.47 16.91
C ASN A 62 -5.85 6.24 16.50
N GLY A 63 -6.08 5.75 15.29
CA GLY A 63 -7.40 5.46 14.77
C GLY A 63 -8.20 6.66 14.22
N LYS A 64 -7.65 7.88 14.30
CA LYS A 64 -8.42 9.11 14.04
C LYS A 64 -7.69 10.11 13.14
N ASP A 65 -6.42 10.38 13.44
CA ASP A 65 -5.65 11.42 12.77
C ASP A 65 -4.88 10.83 11.59
N PHE A 66 -5.55 10.80 10.43
CA PHE A 66 -4.96 10.31 9.19
C PHE A 66 -3.96 11.32 8.60
N LYS A 67 -2.76 10.83 8.31
CA LYS A 67 -1.67 11.58 7.69
C LYS A 67 -1.45 11.08 6.28
N GLU A 68 -1.34 12.00 5.33
CA GLU A 68 -1.05 11.67 3.94
C GLU A 68 0.42 11.27 3.74
N LEU A 69 0.64 10.15 3.04
CA LEU A 69 1.95 9.71 2.59
C LEU A 69 2.24 10.22 1.19
N GLY A 70 1.26 10.18 0.31
CA GLY A 70 1.39 10.67 -1.05
C GLY A 70 0.15 10.39 -1.88
N ARG A 71 0.24 10.77 -3.15
CA ARG A 71 -0.82 10.64 -4.14
C ARG A 71 -0.24 10.14 -5.45
N MET A 72 -1.00 9.34 -6.19
CA MET A 72 -0.56 8.84 -7.49
C MET A 72 -1.73 8.76 -8.47
N ASN A 73 -1.44 9.01 -9.76
CA ASN A 73 -2.46 8.95 -10.81
C ASN A 73 -2.97 7.52 -11.04
N THR A 74 -4.27 7.36 -11.28
CA THR A 74 -4.91 6.08 -11.65
C THR A 74 -4.42 5.58 -13.01
N ARG A 75 -4.09 6.50 -13.93
CA ARG A 75 -3.73 6.19 -15.32
C ARG A 75 -2.57 5.20 -15.45
N TYR A 76 -1.57 5.21 -14.56
CA TYR A 76 -0.39 4.37 -14.75
C TYR A 76 -0.64 2.88 -14.49
N ILE A 77 -1.73 2.55 -13.80
CA ILE A 77 -2.19 1.17 -13.57
C ILE A 77 -3.49 0.87 -14.34
N SER A 78 -3.86 1.73 -15.29
CA SER A 78 -4.99 1.50 -16.20
C SER A 78 -4.68 0.40 -17.20
N THR A 79 -5.71 -0.21 -17.77
CA THR A 79 -5.59 -1.18 -18.86
C THR A 79 -4.87 -0.62 -20.08
N GLU A 80 -5.03 0.66 -20.38
CA GLU A 80 -4.43 1.36 -21.50
C GLU A 80 -2.91 1.52 -21.33
N THR A 81 -2.42 1.57 -20.08
CA THR A 81 -0.99 1.75 -19.78
C THR A 81 -0.31 0.45 -19.36
N ALA A 82 -0.93 -0.32 -18.47
CA ALA A 82 -0.40 -1.59 -17.97
C ALA A 82 -0.69 -2.79 -18.91
N GLY A 83 -1.62 -2.61 -19.85
CA GLY A 83 -2.10 -3.66 -20.75
C GLY A 83 -3.07 -4.63 -20.07
N GLY A 84 -3.45 -5.67 -20.82
CA GLY A 84 -4.34 -6.73 -20.33
C GLY A 84 -5.83 -6.43 -20.41
N PHE A 85 -6.62 -7.24 -19.70
CA PHE A 85 -8.09 -7.24 -19.74
C PHE A 85 -8.72 -7.22 -18.34
N THR A 86 -7.95 -6.87 -17.32
CA THR A 86 -8.38 -6.89 -15.90
C THR A 86 -8.50 -5.47 -15.35
N GLY A 87 -9.36 -5.29 -14.34
CA GLY A 87 -9.49 -4.03 -13.60
C GLY A 87 -8.56 -3.93 -12.39
N ILE A 88 -8.61 -2.77 -11.72
CA ILE A 88 -7.90 -2.51 -10.47
C ILE A 88 -8.58 -3.27 -9.32
N MET A 89 -7.76 -3.89 -8.47
CA MET A 89 -8.21 -4.57 -7.26
C MET A 89 -7.59 -3.89 -6.03
N LEU A 90 -8.36 -3.80 -4.95
CA LEU A 90 -7.84 -3.46 -3.62
C LEU A 90 -7.69 -4.77 -2.83
N GLY A 91 -6.48 -5.09 -2.42
CA GLY A 91 -6.16 -6.35 -1.78
C GLY A 91 -5.32 -6.16 -0.53
N LEU A 92 -5.65 -6.92 0.52
CA LEU A 92 -4.77 -7.13 1.66
C LEU A 92 -3.69 -8.14 1.27
N TYR A 93 -2.46 -7.87 1.65
CA TYR A 93 -1.34 -8.76 1.37
C TYR A 93 -0.31 -8.74 2.50
N ALA A 94 0.46 -9.81 2.59
CA ALA A 94 1.64 -9.93 3.43
C ALA A 94 2.70 -10.71 2.66
N VAL A 95 3.95 -10.25 2.74
CA VAL A 95 5.08 -10.88 2.06
C VAL A 95 6.27 -10.94 3.01
N SER A 96 6.98 -12.06 3.00
CA SER A 96 8.26 -12.19 3.69
C SER A 96 9.42 -12.13 2.70
N GLY A 97 10.52 -11.49 3.09
CA GLY A 97 11.77 -11.56 2.35
C GLY A 97 12.54 -12.87 2.54
N SER A 98 12.01 -13.80 3.34
CA SER A 98 12.62 -15.09 3.63
C SER A 98 11.55 -16.19 3.67
N GLN A 99 11.87 -17.33 3.06
CA GLN A 99 11.06 -18.54 3.09
C GLN A 99 10.93 -19.15 4.50
N THR A 100 11.85 -18.82 5.42
CA THR A 100 11.83 -19.31 6.81
C THR A 100 11.11 -18.38 7.77
N SER A 101 10.63 -17.22 7.29
CA SER A 101 9.90 -16.28 8.13
C SER A 101 8.58 -16.88 8.62
N LYS A 102 8.29 -16.69 9.90
CA LYS A 102 7.01 -17.01 10.53
C LYS A 102 6.16 -15.77 10.80
N ALA A 103 6.56 -14.62 10.23
CA ALA A 103 5.81 -13.38 10.38
C ALA A 103 4.42 -13.51 9.75
N TYR A 104 3.42 -12.97 10.43
CA TYR A 104 2.06 -12.87 9.95
C TYR A 104 1.55 -11.45 10.19
N ALA A 105 0.47 -11.08 9.50
CA ALA A 105 -0.20 -9.80 9.66
C ALA A 105 -1.67 -10.06 10.00
N ASP A 106 -2.13 -9.46 11.10
CA ASP A 106 -3.53 -9.53 11.51
C ASP A 106 -4.26 -8.27 11.03
N PHE A 107 -5.31 -8.46 10.23
CA PHE A 107 -6.21 -7.40 9.78
C PHE A 107 -7.54 -7.56 10.51
N GLU A 108 -7.82 -6.66 11.44
CA GLU A 108 -9.02 -6.72 12.28
C GLU A 108 -10.30 -6.47 11.47
N TYR A 109 -10.23 -5.60 10.46
CA TYR A 109 -11.34 -5.29 9.56
C TYR A 109 -10.83 -4.73 8.22
N PHE A 110 -11.73 -4.65 7.24
CA PHE A 110 -11.51 -3.98 5.96
C PHE A 110 -12.77 -3.18 5.60
N ASP A 111 -12.67 -1.86 5.70
CA ASP A 111 -13.77 -0.96 5.34
C ASP A 111 -13.69 -0.58 3.87
N TYR A 112 -14.78 -0.78 3.13
CA TYR A 112 -14.91 -0.39 1.73
C TYR A 112 -16.23 0.36 1.53
N GLU A 113 -16.11 1.63 1.14
CA GLU A 113 -17.26 2.51 0.87
C GLU A 113 -17.14 3.06 -0.56
N GLY A 114 -18.14 2.75 -1.38
CA GLY A 114 -18.32 3.38 -2.68
C GLY A 114 -19.05 4.71 -2.53
N LYS A 115 -18.74 5.67 -3.40
CA LYS A 115 -19.52 6.90 -3.56
C LYS A 115 -20.53 6.76 -4.68
#